data_AF-A0A368DBY7-F1
#
_entry.id   AF-A0A368DBY7-F1
#
_cell.length_a   1.000
_cell.length_b   1.000
_cell.length_c   1.000
_cell.angle_alpha   90.00
_cell.angle_beta   90.00
_cell.angle_gamma   90.00
#
_symmetry.space_group_name_H-M   'P 1'
#
loop_
_entity.id
_entity.type
_entity.pdbx_description
1 polymer ?
#
loop_
_entity_poly.entity_id
_entity_poly.type
_entity_poly.pdbx_seq_one_letter_code
_entity_poly.pdbx_strand_id
1 'polypeptide(L)' 'KGMKMAGQTGNENVTVQNLKVIKVITEKNIIVLKGCVPGHKNSYLSIKK' A
#
# COMPACT_ATOMS: atom_id res chain seq x y z
N LYS A 1 14.09 -16.17 24.15
CA LYS A 1 14.85 -15.49 23.08
C LYS A 1 13.83 -15.08 22.02
N GLY A 2 13.49 -13.80 21.92
CA GLY A 2 12.35 -13.36 21.10
C GLY A 2 11.70 -12.03 21.51
N MET A 3 12.22 -11.36 22.54
CA MET A 3 11.80 -9.99 22.84
C MET A 3 12.34 -9.07 21.75
N LYS A 4 11.47 -8.34 21.06
CA LYS A 4 11.87 -7.32 20.08
C LYS A 4 12.53 -6.17 20.85
N MET A 5 13.83 -5.99 20.63
CA MET A 5 14.62 -4.88 21.19
C MET A 5 14.65 -3.71 20.19
N ALA A 6 15.11 -2.55 20.63
CA ALA A 6 15.25 -1.38 19.77
C ALA A 6 16.13 -1.66 18.55
N GLY A 7 15.73 -1.15 17.39
CA GLY A 7 16.41 -1.28 16.11
C GLY A 7 15.80 -0.34 15.06
N GLN A 8 16.36 -0.33 13.85
CA GLN A 8 15.78 0.44 12.74
C GLN A 8 14.43 -0.17 12.35
N THR A 9 13.39 0.66 12.32
CA THR A 9 12.03 0.27 11.91
C THR A 9 11.69 0.91 10.57
N GLY A 10 11.05 0.15 9.67
CA GLY A 10 10.62 0.63 8.35
C GLY A 10 11.62 0.34 7.24
N ASN A 11 11.47 1.03 6.10
CA ASN A 11 12.17 0.72 4.84
C ASN A 11 11.95 -0.73 4.34
N GLU A 12 10.77 -1.28 4.64
CA GLU A 12 10.36 -2.62 4.22
C GLU A 12 9.21 -2.51 3.21
N ASN A 13 9.18 -3.43 2.24
CA ASN A 13 8.08 -3.53 1.29
C ASN A 13 6.88 -4.22 1.98
N VAL A 14 5.82 -3.47 2.21
CA VAL A 14 4.57 -3.98 2.82
C VAL A 14 3.49 -4.08 1.76
N THR A 15 2.76 -5.19 1.75
CA THR A 15 1.58 -5.39 0.90
C THR A 15 0.31 -5.37 1.75
N VAL A 16 -0.70 -4.63 1.30
CA VAL A 16 -2.03 -4.65 1.90
C VAL A 16 -2.92 -5.51 1.01
N GLN A 17 -3.43 -6.60 1.57
CA GLN A 17 -4.25 -7.57 0.84
C GLN A 17 -5.73 -7.17 0.90
N ASN A 18 -6.50 -7.65 -0.08
CA ASN A 18 -7.97 -7.54 -0.12
C ASN A 18 -8.52 -6.10 -0.10
N LEU A 19 -7.78 -5.14 -0.66
CA LEU A 19 -8.28 -3.79 -0.90
C LEU A 19 -9.40 -3.80 -1.95
N LYS A 20 -10.54 -3.19 -1.63
CA LYS A 20 -11.68 -3.12 -2.55
C LYS A 20 -11.53 -1.96 -3.51
N VAL A 21 -11.59 -2.23 -4.81
CA VAL A 21 -11.69 -1.19 -5.85
C VAL A 21 -13.12 -0.64 -5.86
N ILE A 22 -13.28 0.67 -5.65
CA ILE A 22 -14.60 1.33 -5.65
C ILE A 22 -14.93 1.81 -7.06
N LYS A 23 -13.98 2.49 -7.71
CA LYS A 23 -14.21 3.13 -9.01
C LYS A 23 -12.93 3.14 -9.83
N VAL A 24 -13.07 2.91 -11.13
CA VAL A 24 -12.01 3.11 -12.12
C VAL A 24 -12.48 4.20 -13.07
N ILE A 25 -11.75 5.30 -13.14
CA ILE A 25 -12.01 6.42 -14.05
C ILE A 25 -10.92 6.36 -15.12
N THR A 26 -11.22 5.68 -16.21
CA THR A 26 -10.29 5.44 -17.33
C THR A 26 -9.89 6.73 -18.03
N GLU A 27 -10.80 7.70 -18.16
CA GLU A 27 -10.53 9.00 -18.79
C GLU A 27 -9.38 9.77 -18.13
N LYS A 28 -9.23 9.62 -16.81
CA LYS A 28 -8.21 10.32 -16.02
C LYS A 28 -7.09 9.38 -15.53
N ASN A 29 -7.15 8.10 -15.89
CA ASN A 29 -6.29 7.03 -15.36
C ASN A 29 -6.28 6.97 -13.82
N ILE A 30 -7.43 7.21 -13.17
CA ILE A 30 -7.56 7.22 -11.71
C ILE A 30 -8.25 5.94 -11.24
N ILE A 31 -7.66 5.28 -10.24
CA ILE A 31 -8.26 4.15 -9.54
C ILE A 31 -8.54 4.57 -8.10
N VAL A 32 -9.80 4.46 -7.68
CA VAL A 32 -10.25 4.76 -6.32
C VAL A 32 -10.36 3.46 -5.54
N LEU A 33 -9.55 3.32 -4.51
CA LEU A 33 -9.52 2.16 -3.60
C LEU A 33 -10.19 2.51 -2.27
N LYS A 34 -10.82 1.53 -1.63
CA LYS A 34 -11.29 1.62 -0.25
C LYS A 34 -10.20 1.10 0.69
N GLY A 35 -9.55 1.99 1.43
CA GLY A 35 -8.63 1.62 2.50
C GLY A 35 -7.32 2.42 2.48
N CYS A 36 -6.35 1.92 3.25
CA CYS A 36 -5.02 2.52 3.36
C CYS A 36 -4.05 1.88 2.36
N VAL A 37 -3.19 2.72 1.78
CA VAL A 37 -2.14 2.31 0.84
C VAL A 37 -0.79 2.57 1.51
N PRO A 38 0.14 1.59 1.49
CA PRO A 38 1.46 1.76 2.10
C PRO A 38 2.30 2.76 1.29
N GLY A 39 3.20 3.47 1.97
CA GLY A 39 4.08 4.47 1.36
C GLY A 39 3.60 5.90 1.50
N HIS A 40 4.41 6.84 1.01
CA HIS A 40 4.11 8.27 1.03
C HIS A 40 3.32 8.68 -0.22
N LYS A 41 2.75 9.88 -0.22
CA LYS A 41 2.07 10.44 -1.41
C LYS A 41 3.03 10.46 -2.60
N ASN A 42 2.56 10.05 -3.77
CA ASN A 42 3.33 9.96 -5.03
C ASN A 42 4.40 8.86 -5.08
N SER A 43 4.39 7.86 -4.18
CA SER A 43 5.25 6.68 -4.31
C SER A 43 4.74 5.72 -5.40
N TYR A 44 5.67 4.97 -6.01
CA TYR A 44 5.30 3.87 -6.90
C TYR A 44 4.71 2.70 -6.12
N LEU A 45 3.71 2.06 -6.71
CA LEU A 45 3.00 0.91 -6.14
C LEU A 45 2.85 -0.17 -7.19
N SER A 46 2.99 -1.43 -6.77
CA SER A 46 2.71 -2.60 -7.60
C SER A 46 1.38 -3.21 -7.17
N ILE A 47 0.39 -3.16 -8.05
CA ILE A 47 -0.94 -3.76 -7.82
C ILE A 47 -0.94 -5.14 -8.49
N LYS A 48 -1.25 -6.18 -7.71
CA LYS A 48 -1.37 -7.57 -8.18
C LYS A 48 -2.80 -8.07 -7.89
N LYS A 49 -3.32 -8.94 -8.77
CA LYS A 49 -4.62 -9.58 -8.62
C LYS A 49 -4.51 -10.84 -7.78
#